data_AF-A0A0J6WX46-F1
#
_entry.id   AF-A0A0J6WX46-F1
#
_cell.length_a   1.000
_cell.length_b   1.000
_cell.length_c   1.000
_cell.angle_alpha   90.00
_cell.angle_beta   90.00
_cell.angle_gamma   90.00
#
_symmetry.space_group_name_H-M   'P 1'
#
loop_
_entity.id
_entity.type
_entity.pdbx_description
1 polymer ?
#
loop_
_entity_poly.entity_id
_entity_poly.type
_entity_poly.pdbx_seq_one_letter_code
_entity_poly.pdbx_strand_id
1 'polypeptide(L)'
;MQLQITYEDMATPYLKQLVANNPKWIASALKSAAWKSQKVIKSGIQSGAPGGQAYAPMMPDKMRRALDIALGNTGKTRYPPMGRLQRAVGYDSSRANQGSVTVGWLSHSAVYLGSKQQEGFSTEVTDKLRRAFAAAGIKLSADKNQLHTASRPTFPPVLPDVSAVAAQAMQDKLLSYIMGNTQRSAASSGRTYKVYR
;
A
#
# COMPACT_ATOMS: atom_id res chain seq x y z
N MET A 1 1.93 1.28 9.86
CA MET A 1 0.73 0.43 9.67
C MET A 1 1.02 -0.68 8.66
N GLN A 2 0.55 -1.90 8.92
CA GLN A 2 0.72 -3.07 8.06
C GLN A 2 -0.49 -4.01 8.20
N LEU A 3 -0.69 -4.86 7.21
CA LEU A 3 -1.70 -5.93 7.19
C LEU A 3 -0.99 -7.27 7.36
N GLN A 4 -1.43 -8.10 8.30
CA GLN A 4 -0.90 -9.44 8.46
C GLN A 4 -1.95 -10.44 7.96
N ILE A 5 -1.52 -11.36 7.08
CA ILE A 5 -2.34 -12.46 6.58
C ILE A 5 -1.78 -13.74 7.20
N THR A 6 -2.58 -14.38 8.04
CA THR A 6 -2.28 -15.67 8.69
C THR A 6 -3.11 -16.78 8.06
N TYR A 7 -2.57 -17.99 8.03
CA TYR A 7 -3.27 -19.16 7.52
C TYR A 7 -4.48 -19.57 8.37
N GLU A 8 -4.39 -19.41 9.70
CA GLU A 8 -5.43 -19.80 10.64
C GLU A 8 -6.77 -19.10 10.36
N ASP A 9 -6.71 -17.84 9.95
CA ASP A 9 -7.89 -16.98 9.72
C ASP A 9 -8.71 -17.40 8.49
N MET A 10 -8.18 -18.28 7.62
CA MET A 10 -8.68 -18.44 6.24
C MET A 10 -8.98 -19.90 5.82
N ALA A 11 -8.76 -20.89 6.70
CA ALA A 11 -8.81 -22.30 6.32
C ALA A 11 -9.96 -23.09 6.97
N THR A 12 -10.76 -23.77 6.14
CA THR A 12 -11.72 -24.78 6.60
C THR A 12 -11.01 -26.01 7.20
N PRO A 13 -11.64 -26.77 8.12
CA PRO A 13 -11.02 -27.94 8.77
C PRO A 13 -10.46 -28.99 7.79
N TYR A 14 -11.14 -29.20 6.66
CA TYR A 14 -10.67 -30.10 5.60
C TYR A 14 -9.34 -29.62 4.97
N LEU A 15 -9.24 -28.31 4.71
CA LEU A 15 -8.01 -27.72 4.20
C LEU A 15 -6.89 -27.87 5.22
N LYS A 16 -7.15 -27.71 6.54
CA LYS A 16 -6.15 -27.90 7.60
C LYS A 16 -5.48 -29.27 7.56
N GLN A 17 -6.25 -30.34 7.35
CA GLN A 17 -5.69 -31.70 7.25
C GLN A 17 -4.86 -31.91 5.98
N LEU A 18 -5.36 -31.51 4.82
CA LEU A 18 -4.61 -31.62 3.54
C LEU A 18 -3.30 -30.82 3.56
N VAL A 19 -3.38 -29.66 4.21
CA VAL A 19 -2.30 -28.71 4.38
C VAL A 19 -1.20 -29.22 5.33
N ALA A 20 -1.57 -29.87 6.44
CA ALA A 20 -0.60 -30.44 7.39
C ALA A 20 0.41 -31.37 6.70
N ASN A 21 -0.05 -32.06 5.64
CA ASN A 21 0.78 -32.99 4.86
C ASN A 21 1.60 -32.30 3.76
N ASN A 22 1.32 -31.03 3.43
CA ASN A 22 1.94 -30.30 2.31
C ASN A 22 2.25 -28.83 2.66
N PRO A 23 3.22 -28.54 3.56
CA PRO A 23 3.53 -27.18 4.02
C PRO A 23 3.96 -26.23 2.89
N LYS A 24 4.55 -26.75 1.81
CA LYS A 24 4.94 -25.97 0.63
C LYS A 24 3.73 -25.38 -0.11
N TRP A 25 2.57 -26.04 -0.08
CA TRP A 25 1.35 -25.56 -0.73
C TRP A 25 0.78 -24.35 0.01
N ILE A 26 0.83 -24.35 1.34
CA ILE A 26 0.42 -23.20 2.17
C ILE A 26 1.29 -21.99 1.86
N ALA A 27 2.61 -22.16 1.90
CA ALA A 27 3.54 -21.06 1.69
C ALA A 27 3.33 -20.44 0.30
N SER A 28 3.00 -21.26 -0.70
CA SER A 28 2.64 -20.81 -2.05
C SER A 28 1.29 -20.09 -2.09
N ALA A 29 0.26 -20.62 -1.43
CA ALA A 29 -1.07 -20.02 -1.32
C ALA A 29 -1.02 -18.65 -0.61
N LEU A 30 -0.32 -18.56 0.52
CA LEU A 30 -0.10 -17.32 1.26
C LEU A 30 0.64 -16.27 0.42
N LYS A 31 1.67 -16.67 -0.34
CA LYS A 31 2.36 -15.77 -1.28
C LYS A 31 1.41 -15.26 -2.36
N SER A 32 0.56 -16.14 -2.90
CA SER A 32 -0.44 -15.76 -3.91
C SER A 32 -1.46 -14.76 -3.35
N ALA A 33 -1.98 -15.04 -2.16
CA ALA A 33 -2.90 -14.15 -1.45
C ALA A 33 -2.28 -12.78 -1.15
N ALA A 34 -1.04 -12.75 -0.65
CA ALA A 34 -0.34 -11.51 -0.38
C ALA A 34 -0.04 -10.70 -1.65
N TRP A 35 0.30 -11.37 -2.75
CA TRP A 35 0.49 -10.72 -4.04
C TRP A 35 -0.81 -10.09 -4.57
N LYS A 36 -1.95 -10.80 -4.50
CA LYS A 36 -3.24 -10.21 -4.88
C LYS A 36 -3.64 -9.07 -3.93
N SER A 37 -3.43 -9.23 -2.63
CA SER A 37 -3.69 -8.20 -1.62
C SER A 37 -2.90 -6.92 -1.88
N GLN A 38 -1.61 -7.05 -2.19
CA GLN A 38 -0.76 -5.93 -2.59
C GLN A 38 -1.33 -5.19 -3.81
N LYS A 39 -1.86 -5.93 -4.80
CA LYS A 39 -2.48 -5.32 -5.98
C LYS A 39 -3.72 -4.50 -5.63
N VAL A 40 -4.60 -5.02 -4.78
CA VAL A 40 -5.81 -4.33 -4.32
C VAL A 40 -5.46 -3.02 -3.63
N ILE A 41 -4.46 -3.04 -2.73
CA ILE A 41 -4.00 -1.81 -2.04
C ILE A 41 -3.45 -0.82 -3.06
N LYS A 42 -2.62 -1.28 -4.00
CA LYS A 42 -2.03 -0.42 -5.05
C LYS A 42 -3.08 0.17 -5.97
N SER A 43 -4.12 -0.57 -6.34
CA SER A 43 -5.21 -0.07 -7.17
C SER A 43 -6.08 0.91 -6.42
N GLY A 44 -6.37 0.67 -5.13
CA GLY A 44 -7.10 1.61 -4.28
C GLY A 44 -6.37 2.95 -4.10
N ILE A 45 -5.05 2.92 -3.91
CA ILE A 45 -4.23 4.15 -3.91
C ILE A 45 -4.29 4.84 -5.28
N GLN A 46 -4.21 4.07 -6.38
CA GLN A 46 -4.21 4.64 -7.73
C GLN A 46 -5.52 5.32 -8.10
N SER A 47 -6.65 4.74 -7.72
CA SER A 47 -7.98 5.33 -7.91
C SER A 47 -8.20 6.54 -7.00
N GLY A 48 -7.41 6.67 -5.93
CA GLY A 48 -7.63 7.67 -4.89
C GLY A 48 -8.80 7.34 -3.98
N ALA A 49 -9.29 6.10 -4.01
CA ALA A 49 -10.38 5.62 -3.16
C ALA A 49 -10.12 4.18 -2.66
N PRO A 50 -9.18 3.98 -1.73
CA PRO A 50 -8.93 2.66 -1.15
C PRO A 50 -10.17 2.16 -0.40
N GLY A 51 -10.62 0.94 -0.69
CA GLY A 51 -11.82 0.37 -0.06
C GLY A 51 -13.12 1.14 -0.36
N GLY A 52 -13.15 1.87 -1.48
CA GLY A 52 -14.28 2.75 -1.82
C GLY A 52 -14.29 4.09 -1.08
N GLN A 53 -13.40 4.32 -0.11
CA GLN A 53 -13.30 5.58 0.60
C GLN A 53 -12.39 6.57 -0.14
N ALA A 54 -13.00 7.55 -0.81
CA ALA A 54 -12.25 8.58 -1.53
C ALA A 54 -11.36 9.41 -0.59
N TYR A 55 -10.12 9.66 -1.02
CA TYR A 55 -9.25 10.62 -0.37
C TYR A 55 -9.83 12.04 -0.47
N ALA A 56 -9.50 12.86 0.52
CA ALA A 56 -9.78 14.28 0.46
C ALA A 56 -9.17 14.92 -0.81
N PRO A 57 -9.83 15.93 -1.39
CA PRO A 57 -9.34 16.63 -2.59
C PRO A 57 -7.89 17.08 -2.42
N MET A 58 -7.07 16.73 -3.41
CA MET A 58 -5.66 17.14 -3.44
C MET A 58 -5.50 18.47 -4.15
N MET A 59 -4.39 19.15 -3.88
CA MET A 59 -3.97 20.30 -4.67
C MET A 59 -3.93 19.93 -6.16
N PRO A 60 -4.55 20.74 -7.05
CA PRO A 60 -4.52 20.49 -8.49
C PRO A 60 -3.10 20.36 -9.03
N ASP A 61 -2.90 19.47 -10.01
CA ASP A 61 -1.58 19.18 -10.58
C ASP A 61 -0.86 20.44 -11.08
N LYS A 62 -1.58 21.39 -11.69
CA LYS A 62 -1.04 22.68 -12.15
C LYS A 62 -0.47 23.51 -11.01
N MET A 63 -1.21 23.63 -9.90
CA MET A 63 -0.78 24.37 -8.72
C MET A 63 0.41 23.68 -8.04
N ARG A 64 0.34 22.36 -7.91
CA ARG A 64 1.43 21.57 -7.32
C ARG A 64 2.71 21.65 -8.14
N ARG A 65 2.60 21.64 -9.46
CA ARG A 65 3.71 21.85 -10.39
C ARG A 65 4.36 23.22 -10.20
N ALA A 66 3.55 24.28 -10.12
CA ALA A 66 4.05 25.63 -9.90
C ALA A 66 4.79 25.74 -8.56
N LEU A 67 4.25 25.12 -7.50
CA LEU A 67 4.88 25.09 -6.19
C LEU A 67 6.20 24.30 -6.17
N ASP A 68 6.26 23.14 -6.84
CA ASP A 68 7.51 22.38 -6.96
C ASP A 68 8.59 23.21 -7.65
N ILE A 69 8.26 23.89 -8.75
CA ILE A 69 9.18 24.79 -9.47
C ILE A 69 9.64 25.95 -8.58
N ALA A 70 8.71 26.59 -7.86
CA ALA A 70 9.03 27.68 -6.94
C ALA A 70 9.92 27.24 -5.76
N LEU A 71 9.87 25.97 -5.37
CA LEU A 71 10.76 25.37 -4.36
C LEU A 71 12.11 24.91 -4.92
N GLY A 72 12.36 25.11 -6.22
CA GLY A 72 13.60 24.71 -6.91
C GLY A 72 13.61 23.25 -7.40
N ASN A 73 12.46 22.57 -7.40
CA ASN A 73 12.34 21.20 -7.91
C ASN A 73 11.85 21.17 -9.36
N THR A 74 12.10 20.06 -10.05
CA THR A 74 11.51 19.82 -11.37
C THR A 74 10.02 19.53 -11.24
N GLY A 75 9.19 20.42 -11.79
CA GLY A 75 7.74 20.23 -11.85
C GLY A 75 7.34 19.03 -12.71
N LYS A 76 6.28 18.32 -12.30
CA LYS A 76 5.74 17.17 -13.03
C LYS A 76 4.40 17.50 -13.67
N THR A 77 4.05 16.78 -14.72
CA THR A 77 2.75 16.92 -15.38
C THR A 77 1.61 16.32 -14.57
N ARG A 78 1.88 15.24 -13.81
CA ARG A 78 0.88 14.52 -13.03
C ARG A 78 1.39 14.13 -11.65
N TYR A 79 0.54 14.25 -10.63
CA TYR A 79 0.85 13.85 -9.26
C TYR A 79 -0.13 12.76 -8.80
N PRO A 80 0.19 11.47 -9.03
CA PRO A 80 -0.68 10.39 -8.59
C PRO A 80 -0.81 10.39 -7.05
N PRO A 81 -1.96 9.94 -6.50
CA PRO A 81 -2.15 9.83 -5.07
C PRO A 81 -1.03 9.01 -4.43
N MET A 82 -0.54 9.48 -3.27
CA MET A 82 0.61 8.93 -2.54
C MET A 82 1.93 8.79 -3.34
N GLY A 83 2.01 9.22 -4.61
CA GLY A 83 3.24 9.28 -5.39
C GLY A 83 4.04 7.98 -5.40
N ARG A 84 5.31 8.05 -4.95
CA ARG A 84 6.20 6.88 -4.89
C ARG A 84 5.82 5.88 -3.78
N LEU A 85 5.01 6.26 -2.79
CA LEU A 85 4.60 5.36 -1.71
C LEU A 85 3.74 4.22 -2.26
N GLN A 86 2.92 4.44 -3.28
CA GLN A 86 2.17 3.37 -3.95
C GLN A 86 3.10 2.21 -4.37
N ARG A 87 4.28 2.53 -4.91
CA ARG A 87 5.27 1.52 -5.33
C ARG A 87 5.92 0.81 -4.15
N ALA A 88 6.00 1.50 -3.01
CA ALA A 88 6.56 0.98 -1.76
C ALA A 88 5.59 0.09 -0.97
N VAL A 89 4.38 -0.20 -1.49
CA VAL A 89 3.53 -1.27 -0.96
C VAL A 89 4.04 -2.61 -1.48
N GLY A 90 4.29 -3.56 -0.59
CA GLY A 90 4.71 -4.91 -0.91
C GLY A 90 4.37 -5.90 0.18
N TYR A 91 4.92 -7.11 0.07
CA TYR A 91 4.69 -8.16 1.05
C TYR A 91 5.98 -8.88 1.41
N ASP A 92 6.06 -9.31 2.66
CA ASP A 92 7.15 -10.07 3.24
C ASP A 92 6.74 -11.52 3.42
N SER A 93 7.33 -12.39 2.59
CA SER A 93 7.07 -13.83 2.60
C SER A 93 8.11 -14.65 3.37
N SER A 94 8.99 -14.01 4.15
CA SER A 94 10.03 -14.72 4.94
C SER A 94 9.43 -15.74 5.90
N ARG A 95 8.26 -15.44 6.47
CA ARG A 95 7.51 -16.31 7.39
C ARG A 95 6.41 -17.13 6.72
N ALA A 96 6.39 -17.21 5.39
CA ALA A 96 5.34 -17.96 4.67
C ALA A 96 5.33 -19.46 5.04
N ASN A 97 6.50 -20.04 5.29
CA ASN A 97 6.63 -21.42 5.76
C ASN A 97 6.11 -21.62 7.20
N GLN A 98 6.03 -20.54 7.99
CA GLN A 98 5.46 -20.51 9.34
C GLN A 98 3.98 -20.13 9.30
N GLY A 99 3.34 -20.11 8.12
CA GLY A 99 1.92 -19.83 7.99
C GLY A 99 1.53 -18.34 8.02
N SER A 100 2.47 -17.41 7.85
CA SER A 100 2.16 -15.97 7.86
C SER A 100 2.87 -15.17 6.77
N VAL A 101 2.17 -14.20 6.20
CA VAL A 101 2.72 -13.20 5.27
C VAL A 101 2.26 -11.82 5.70
N THR A 102 3.15 -10.84 5.64
CA THR A 102 2.81 -9.46 6.01
C THR A 102 2.77 -8.60 4.75
N VAL A 103 1.74 -7.80 4.56
CA VAL A 103 1.59 -6.84 3.46
C VAL A 103 1.67 -5.43 4.03
N GLY A 104 2.52 -4.57 3.48
CA GLY A 104 2.73 -3.24 4.03
C GLY A 104 3.81 -2.45 3.31
N TRP A 105 4.41 -1.51 4.03
CA TRP A 105 5.46 -0.64 3.49
C TRP A 105 6.82 -1.33 3.45
N LEU A 106 7.53 -1.17 2.33
CA LEU A 106 8.82 -1.82 2.03
C LEU A 106 10.06 -1.09 2.56
N SER A 107 9.91 0.04 3.26
CA SER A 107 11.03 0.76 3.89
C SER A 107 10.57 1.55 5.12
N HIS A 108 11.47 1.83 6.05
CA HIS A 108 11.20 2.71 7.21
C HIS A 108 10.69 4.09 6.77
N SER A 109 11.27 4.66 5.71
CA SER A 109 10.81 5.93 5.16
C SER A 109 9.39 5.86 4.60
N ALA A 110 9.01 4.74 3.98
CA ALA A 110 7.66 4.52 3.49
C ALA A 110 6.66 4.31 4.63
N VAL A 111 7.08 3.65 5.73
CA VAL A 111 6.29 3.59 6.96
C VAL A 111 6.04 4.99 7.49
N TYR A 112 7.10 5.77 7.72
CA TYR A 112 6.99 7.11 8.29
C TYR A 112 6.13 8.03 7.43
N LEU A 113 6.44 8.15 6.14
CA LEU A 113 5.70 9.01 5.22
C LEU A 113 4.28 8.47 4.96
N GLY A 114 4.10 7.16 4.91
CA GLY A 114 2.80 6.52 4.72
C GLY A 114 1.87 6.70 5.91
N SER A 115 2.36 6.53 7.14
CA SER A 115 1.61 6.80 8.36
C SER A 115 1.26 8.29 8.46
N LYS A 116 2.24 9.18 8.26
CA LYS A 116 2.02 10.65 8.24
C LYS A 116 0.94 11.08 7.25
N GLN A 117 0.89 10.45 6.06
CA GLN A 117 -0.16 10.72 5.07
C GLN A 117 -1.51 10.14 5.47
N GLN A 118 -1.54 8.95 6.07
CA GLN A 118 -2.79 8.31 6.52
C GLN A 118 -3.43 9.05 7.69
N GLU A 119 -2.64 9.54 8.64
CA GLU A 119 -3.11 10.32 9.79
C GLU A 119 -3.47 11.76 9.40
N GLY A 120 -2.84 12.29 8.35
CA GLY A 120 -2.87 13.72 8.06
C GLY A 120 -1.86 14.46 8.93
N PHE A 121 -1.51 15.68 8.51
CA PHE A 121 -0.53 16.47 9.24
C PHE A 121 -0.67 17.96 8.97
N SER A 122 -0.22 18.75 9.93
CA SER A 122 -0.05 20.18 9.79
C SER A 122 1.41 20.50 9.48
N THR A 123 1.65 21.51 8.66
CA THR A 123 3.00 22.04 8.37
C THR A 123 3.01 23.53 8.67
N GLU A 124 3.99 23.95 9.45
CA GLU A 124 4.21 25.36 9.76
C GLU A 124 4.61 26.13 8.51
N VAL A 125 4.02 27.31 8.33
CA VAL A 125 4.32 28.19 7.21
C VAL A 125 5.58 28.96 7.54
N THR A 126 6.70 28.50 7.00
CA THR A 126 7.97 29.23 7.03
C THR A 126 7.99 30.34 5.98
N ASP A 127 8.85 31.35 6.14
CA ASP A 127 9.01 32.42 5.15
C ASP A 127 9.47 31.90 3.78
N LYS A 128 10.26 30.82 3.76
CA LYS A 128 10.62 30.13 2.51
C LYS A 128 9.38 29.54 1.84
N LEU A 129 8.51 28.88 2.61
CA LEU A 129 7.29 28.29 2.10
C LEU A 129 6.33 29.39 1.60
N ARG A 130 6.15 30.46 2.38
CA ARG A 130 5.32 31.62 2.01
C ARG A 130 5.78 32.24 0.68
N ARG A 131 7.09 32.44 0.50
CA ARG A 131 7.67 32.92 -0.77
C ARG A 131 7.42 31.96 -1.93
N ALA A 132 7.55 30.65 -1.70
CA ALA A 132 7.30 29.66 -2.73
C ALA A 132 5.82 29.62 -3.16
N PHE A 133 4.89 29.71 -2.21
CA PHE A 133 3.46 29.84 -2.51
C PHE A 133 3.16 31.11 -3.31
N ALA A 134 3.75 32.25 -2.92
CA ALA A 134 3.58 33.52 -3.65
C ALA A 134 4.13 33.43 -5.08
N ALA A 135 5.32 32.84 -5.27
CA ALA A 135 5.92 32.60 -6.59
C ALA A 135 5.11 31.61 -7.44
N ALA A 136 4.39 30.68 -6.81
CA ALA A 136 3.43 29.80 -7.46
C ALA A 136 2.07 30.47 -7.76
N GLY A 137 1.92 31.77 -7.49
CA GLY A 137 0.70 32.54 -7.70
C GLY A 137 -0.37 32.37 -6.61
N ILE A 138 -0.03 31.74 -5.48
CA ILE A 138 -0.94 31.47 -4.37
C ILE A 138 -0.58 32.40 -3.21
N LYS A 139 -1.40 33.42 -2.96
CA LYS A 139 -1.20 34.34 -1.84
C LYS A 139 -1.80 33.74 -0.57
N LEU A 140 -0.93 33.36 0.37
CA LEU A 140 -1.34 33.01 1.73
C LEU A 140 -1.65 34.30 2.51
N SER A 141 -2.64 34.28 3.41
CA SER A 141 -2.87 35.42 4.31
C SER A 141 -1.68 35.58 5.27
N ALA A 142 -1.46 36.82 5.76
CA ALA A 142 -0.37 37.12 6.68
C ALA A 142 -0.42 36.25 7.93
N ASP A 143 -1.63 36.03 8.46
CA ASP A 143 -1.87 35.25 9.68
C ASP A 143 -1.87 33.73 9.47
N LYS A 144 -1.69 33.27 8.21
CA LYS A 144 -1.66 31.82 7.92
C LYS A 144 -0.31 31.24 8.35
N ASN A 145 -0.30 30.69 9.55
CA ASN A 145 0.90 30.08 10.14
C ASN A 145 0.95 28.55 10.00
N GLN A 146 -0.14 27.90 9.60
CA GLN A 146 -0.20 26.45 9.40
C GLN A 146 -0.95 26.06 8.12
N LEU A 147 -0.44 25.05 7.42
CA LEU A 147 -1.11 24.35 6.32
C LEU A 147 -1.57 22.98 6.80
N HIS A 148 -2.85 22.68 6.61
CA HIS A 148 -3.41 21.38 6.99
C HIS A 148 -3.49 20.46 5.77
N THR A 149 -2.88 19.29 5.89
CA THR A 149 -3.04 18.19 4.94
C THR A 149 -4.00 17.18 5.54
N ALA A 150 -5.15 16.97 4.91
CA ALA A 150 -6.15 16.00 5.35
C ALA A 150 -5.61 14.56 5.33
N SER A 151 -6.19 13.72 6.19
CA SER A 151 -5.88 12.30 6.29
C SER A 151 -6.20 11.55 5.00
N ARG A 152 -5.40 10.52 4.70
CA ARG A 152 -5.55 9.65 3.52
C ARG A 152 -5.63 8.19 3.95
N PRO A 153 -6.70 7.77 4.64
CA PRO A 153 -6.82 6.42 5.17
C PRO A 153 -6.67 5.40 4.04
N THR A 154 -5.70 4.49 4.14
CA THR A 154 -5.35 3.59 3.04
C THR A 154 -5.48 2.12 3.44
N PHE A 155 -4.79 1.69 4.50
CA PHE A 155 -4.89 0.30 4.95
C PHE A 155 -6.22 -0.01 5.66
N PRO A 156 -6.75 0.83 6.57
CA PRO A 156 -8.01 0.53 7.24
C PRO A 156 -9.20 0.30 6.29
N PRO A 157 -9.49 1.20 5.32
CA PRO A 157 -10.69 1.02 4.51
C PRO A 157 -10.56 -0.15 3.52
N VAL A 158 -9.34 -0.51 3.11
CA VAL A 158 -9.12 -1.59 2.14
C VAL A 158 -9.04 -2.98 2.79
N LEU A 159 -9.03 -3.07 4.13
CA LEU A 159 -8.90 -4.32 4.87
C LEU A 159 -9.98 -5.36 4.52
N PRO A 160 -11.28 -5.02 4.39
CA PRO A 160 -12.31 -5.99 3.99
C PRO A 160 -12.10 -6.56 2.58
N ASP A 161 -11.73 -5.71 1.62
CA ASP A 161 -11.45 -6.13 0.24
C ASP A 161 -10.22 -7.05 0.20
N VAL A 162 -9.19 -6.69 0.97
CA VAL A 162 -7.97 -7.49 1.08
C VAL A 162 -8.25 -8.84 1.71
N SER A 163 -9.04 -8.92 2.78
CA SER A 163 -9.35 -10.20 3.42
C SER A 163 -10.14 -11.12 2.48
N ALA A 164 -11.15 -10.59 1.77
CA ALA A 164 -11.93 -11.35 0.80
C ALA A 164 -11.05 -11.86 -0.36
N VAL A 165 -10.22 -11.00 -0.95
CA VAL A 165 -9.33 -11.37 -2.06
C VAL A 165 -8.23 -12.34 -1.60
N ALA A 166 -7.71 -12.18 -0.37
CA ALA A 166 -6.73 -13.09 0.20
C ALA A 166 -7.31 -14.49 0.41
N ALA A 167 -8.52 -14.58 0.98
CA ALA A 167 -9.24 -15.84 1.18
C ALA A 167 -9.45 -16.56 -0.15
N GLN A 168 -10.02 -15.88 -1.14
CA GLN A 168 -10.27 -16.44 -2.46
C GLN A 168 -8.97 -16.89 -3.14
N ALA A 169 -7.93 -16.06 -3.12
CA ALA A 169 -6.65 -16.39 -3.74
C ALA A 169 -5.99 -17.62 -3.09
N MET A 170 -6.10 -17.77 -1.77
CA MET A 170 -5.62 -18.97 -1.09
C MET A 170 -6.43 -20.20 -1.47
N GLN A 171 -7.76 -20.10 -1.46
CA GLN A 171 -8.65 -21.21 -1.85
C GLN A 171 -8.36 -21.66 -3.28
N ASP A 172 -8.34 -20.75 -4.25
CA ASP A 172 -8.03 -21.04 -5.65
C ASP A 172 -6.68 -21.76 -5.78
N LYS A 173 -5.67 -21.30 -5.03
CA LYS A 173 -4.32 -21.85 -5.11
C LYS A 173 -4.25 -23.24 -4.48
N LEU A 174 -4.91 -23.46 -3.36
CA LEU A 174 -4.96 -24.78 -2.71
C LEU A 174 -5.75 -25.78 -3.57
N LEU A 175 -6.90 -25.39 -4.11
CA LEU A 175 -7.68 -26.21 -5.05
C LEU A 175 -6.86 -26.58 -6.28
N SER A 176 -6.08 -25.64 -6.84
CA SER A 176 -5.21 -25.94 -7.98
C SER A 176 -4.21 -27.06 -7.69
N TYR A 177 -3.65 -27.10 -6.46
CA TYR A 177 -2.74 -28.17 -6.05
C TYR A 177 -3.47 -29.51 -5.87
N ILE A 178 -4.67 -29.50 -5.29
CA ILE A 178 -5.50 -30.70 -5.13
C ILE A 178 -5.86 -31.29 -6.49
N MET A 179 -6.15 -30.45 -7.48
CA MET A 179 -6.45 -30.87 -8.86
C MET A 179 -5.21 -31.31 -9.66
N GLY A 180 -4.05 -31.47 -9.01
CA GLY A 180 -2.83 -31.97 -9.64
C GLY A 180 -2.01 -30.94 -10.40
N ASN A 181 -2.33 -29.65 -10.31
CA ASN A 181 -1.51 -28.59 -10.91
C ASN A 181 -0.25 -28.35 -10.06
N THR A 182 0.76 -29.17 -10.29
CA THR A 182 2.09 -29.04 -9.68
C THR A 182 3.06 -28.23 -10.55
N GLN A 183 2.60 -27.72 -11.70
CA GLN A 183 3.45 -26.94 -12.59
C GLN A 183 3.93 -25.67 -11.88
N ARG A 184 5.26 -25.53 -11.83
CA ARG A 184 5.90 -24.35 -11.27
C ARG A 184 5.56 -23.17 -12.19
N SER A 185 4.90 -22.16 -11.65
CA SER A 185 4.75 -20.88 -12.35
C SER A 185 6.13 -20.37 -12.78
N ALA A 186 6.20 -19.76 -13.97
CA ALA A 186 7.43 -19.26 -14.58
C ALA A 186 8.32 -18.53 -13.57
N ALA A 187 9.64 -18.68 -13.70
CA ALA A 187 10.62 -18.16 -12.76
C ALA A 187 10.34 -16.68 -12.42
N SER A 188 9.90 -16.42 -11.19
CA SER A 188 9.75 -15.06 -10.70
C SER A 188 11.09 -14.51 -10.26
N SER A 189 11.27 -13.19 -10.39
CA SER A 189 12.39 -12.44 -9.81
C SER A 189 12.74 -12.94 -8.40
N GLY A 190 14.02 -13.23 -8.13
CA GLY A 190 14.53 -13.66 -6.81
C GLY A 190 14.53 -12.57 -5.74
N ARG A 191 13.76 -11.49 -5.93
CA ARG A 191 13.74 -10.34 -5.04
C ARG A 191 12.88 -10.63 -3.82
N THR A 192 13.53 -10.84 -2.69
CA THR A 192 12.87 -10.93 -1.38
C THR A 192 12.62 -9.54 -0.84
N TYR A 193 11.40 -9.29 -0.38
CA TYR A 193 10.99 -8.03 0.21
C TYR A 193 10.81 -8.19 1.72
N LYS A 194 11.14 -7.14 2.47
CA LYS A 194 10.89 -7.05 3.92
C LYS A 194 9.91 -5.91 4.17
N VAL A 195 8.90 -6.18 5.00
CA VAL A 195 7.94 -5.15 5.44
C VAL A 195 8.45 -4.56 6.74
N TYR A 196 8.42 -3.23 6.83
CA TYR A 196 8.92 -2.47 7.96
C TYR A 196 7.77 -2.02 8.86
N ARG A 197 8.09 -1.81 10.14
CA ARG A 197 7.16 -1.38 11.18
C ARG A 197 7.40 0.06 11.58
#